data_AF-A0A543KFW0-F1
#
_entry.id   AF-A0A543KFW0-F1
#
_cell.length_a   1.000
_cell.length_b   1.000
_cell.length_c   1.000
_cell.angle_alpha   90.00
_cell.angle_beta   90.00
_cell.angle_gamma   90.00
#
_symmetry.space_group_name_H-M   'P 1'
#
loop_
_entity.id
_entity.type
_entity.pdbx_description
1 polymer ?
#
loop_
_entity_poly.entity_id
_entity_poly.type
_entity_poly.pdbx_seq_one_letter_code
_entity_poly.pdbx_strand_id
1 'polypeptide(L)'
;MRQITHPGPTARTRADVVACHAEPVRVQLRAGQTLTRAITEGLAEVGFRAGYLRLDGASLAPLRYVMPAPAPGDGHAAWYSQAYDLPDTRIQQGGAHLGQRDGQPFVHCHALWHDQGMGHVLCDESVLAEDVTVQGWGLTGAGLVAQPDAETRFTLFRPHAASAPKQRTALLITLRPNQDIGSALRDIARDHQMAGACVEGIGSLVGTVFEAAPGLDSYATELLILDGGIRDGACRLHVASVGFDGSVQQGVLRAGRNAVCVTAEVLMIAN
;
A
#
# COMPACT_ATOMS: atom_id res chain seq x y z
N MET A 1 17.46 12.71 -5.36
CA MET A 1 16.08 12.41 -4.94
C MET A 1 15.65 13.43 -3.90
N ARG A 2 14.37 13.80 -3.80
CA ARG A 2 13.86 14.69 -2.73
C ARG A 2 13.89 13.96 -1.38
N GLN A 3 13.92 14.71 -0.29
CA GLN A 3 13.88 14.17 1.07
C GLN A 3 12.96 15.04 1.93
N ILE A 4 12.45 14.45 3.01
CA ILE A 4 11.62 15.11 4.00
C ILE A 4 12.16 14.85 5.40
N THR A 5 12.11 15.85 6.28
CA THR A 5 12.58 15.68 7.66
C THR A 5 11.41 15.27 8.55
N HIS A 6 11.49 14.06 9.10
CA HIS A 6 10.53 13.55 10.07
C HIS A 6 10.91 13.98 11.50
N PRO A 7 9.94 14.08 12.42
CA PRO A 7 10.16 14.69 13.73
C PRO A 7 10.85 13.80 14.76
N GLY A 8 11.02 12.52 14.45
CA GLY A 8 11.72 11.57 15.29
C GLY A 8 13.11 11.21 14.78
N PRO A 9 13.86 10.39 15.54
CA PRO A 9 15.17 9.93 15.12
C PRO A 9 15.04 9.03 13.89
N THR A 10 15.91 9.24 12.91
CA THR A 10 16.03 8.36 11.73
C THR A 10 16.32 6.93 12.17
N ALA A 11 15.45 5.99 11.77
CA ALA A 11 15.64 4.57 12.04
C ALA A 11 16.93 4.05 11.37
N ARG A 12 17.70 3.25 12.10
CA ARG A 12 18.94 2.65 11.61
C ARG A 12 18.68 1.62 10.50
N THR A 13 17.73 0.72 10.73
CA THR A 13 17.24 -0.22 9.72
C THR A 13 16.23 0.52 8.85
N ARG A 14 16.41 0.52 7.53
CA ARG A 14 15.53 1.25 6.59
C ARG A 14 14.36 0.43 6.04
N ALA A 15 14.36 -0.89 6.21
CA ALA A 15 13.26 -1.75 5.80
C ALA A 15 13.04 -2.85 6.82
N ASP A 16 11.78 -3.10 7.15
CA ASP A 16 11.37 -4.31 7.86
C ASP A 16 10.98 -5.34 6.79
N VAL A 17 11.61 -6.51 6.77
CA VAL A 17 11.43 -7.56 5.75
C VAL A 17 11.23 -8.90 6.43
N VAL A 18 10.09 -9.55 6.14
CA VAL A 18 9.78 -10.88 6.67
C VAL A 18 9.39 -11.82 5.54
N ALA A 19 10.05 -12.97 5.48
CA ALA A 19 9.71 -14.01 4.51
C ALA A 19 8.40 -14.70 4.88
N CYS A 20 7.53 -14.91 3.89
CA CYS A 20 6.22 -15.51 4.04
C CYS A 20 5.87 -16.41 2.85
N HIS A 21 4.72 -17.07 2.94
CA HIS A 21 4.08 -17.70 1.79
C HIS A 21 2.93 -16.83 1.31
N ALA A 22 2.88 -16.57 0.01
CA ALA A 22 1.74 -15.95 -0.66
C ALA A 22 1.06 -16.98 -1.56
N GLU A 23 -0.24 -17.19 -1.35
CA GLU A 23 -1.08 -18.09 -2.14
C GLU A 23 -2.12 -17.27 -2.91
N PRO A 24 -2.23 -17.43 -4.24
CA PRO A 24 -3.27 -16.74 -5.02
C PRO A 24 -4.67 -17.14 -4.53
N VAL A 25 -5.53 -16.15 -4.30
CA VAL A 25 -6.90 -16.35 -3.82
C VAL A 25 -7.93 -15.66 -4.71
N ARG A 26 -9.14 -16.21 -4.73
CA ARG A 26 -10.35 -15.55 -5.22
C ARG A 26 -11.29 -15.40 -4.03
N VAL A 27 -11.65 -14.16 -3.71
CA VAL A 27 -12.39 -13.84 -2.48
C VAL A 27 -13.72 -13.22 -2.86
N GLN A 28 -14.81 -13.73 -2.30
CA GLN A 28 -16.12 -13.09 -2.41
C GLN A 28 -16.27 -12.05 -1.31
N LEU A 29 -16.46 -10.80 -1.69
CA LEU A 29 -16.80 -9.71 -0.77
C LEU A 29 -18.31 -9.50 -0.81
N ARG A 30 -18.93 -9.34 0.36
CA ARG A 30 -20.38 -9.22 0.52
C ARG A 30 -20.79 -7.76 0.69
N ALA A 31 -21.83 -7.37 -0.06
CA ALA A 31 -22.40 -6.02 -0.02
C ALA A 31 -23.00 -5.68 1.35
N GLY A 32 -23.23 -4.38 1.57
CA GLY A 32 -23.90 -3.85 2.76
C GLY A 32 -23.02 -3.82 4.01
N GLN A 33 -21.72 -4.10 3.87
CA GLN A 33 -20.75 -4.07 4.95
C GLN A 33 -19.64 -3.06 4.67
N THR A 34 -18.95 -2.63 5.73
CA THR A 34 -17.72 -1.84 5.57
C THR A 34 -16.67 -2.64 4.82
N LEU A 35 -15.81 -1.95 4.07
CA LEU A 35 -14.78 -2.60 3.27
C LEU A 35 -13.83 -3.44 4.15
N THR A 36 -13.48 -2.95 5.34
CA THR A 36 -12.70 -3.73 6.33
C THR A 36 -13.38 -5.05 6.67
N ARG A 37 -14.68 -5.02 6.97
CA ARG A 37 -15.43 -6.21 7.34
C ARG A 37 -15.54 -7.20 6.18
N ALA A 38 -15.92 -6.71 5.00
CA ALA A 38 -16.07 -7.55 3.81
C ALA A 38 -14.75 -8.24 3.43
N ILE A 39 -13.61 -7.53 3.47
CA ILE A 39 -12.27 -8.09 3.22
C ILE A 39 -11.89 -9.12 4.28
N THR A 40 -12.12 -8.80 5.56
CA THR A 40 -11.78 -9.68 6.67
C THR A 40 -12.57 -10.98 6.63
N GLU A 41 -13.89 -10.90 6.47
CA GLU A 41 -14.77 -12.07 6.38
C GLU A 41 -14.44 -12.89 5.11
N GLY A 42 -14.29 -12.24 3.96
CA GLY A 42 -13.99 -12.91 2.71
C GLY A 42 -12.65 -13.65 2.71
N LEU A 43 -11.57 -13.04 3.25
CA LEU A 43 -10.29 -13.74 3.38
C LEU A 43 -10.36 -14.89 4.38
N ALA A 44 -11.14 -14.73 5.47
CA ALA A 44 -11.33 -15.80 6.44
C ALA A 44 -12.09 -17.00 5.84
N GLU A 45 -13.06 -16.78 4.96
CA GLU A 45 -13.79 -17.84 4.25
C GLU A 45 -12.86 -18.71 3.39
N VAL A 46 -11.79 -18.13 2.83
CA VAL A 46 -10.76 -18.86 2.09
C VAL A 46 -9.55 -19.26 2.94
N GLY A 47 -9.63 -19.12 4.27
CA GLY A 47 -8.66 -19.67 5.22
C GLY A 47 -7.51 -18.75 5.62
N PHE A 48 -7.58 -17.45 5.33
CA PHE A 48 -6.50 -16.50 5.60
C PHE A 48 -6.91 -15.39 6.58
N ARG A 49 -5.93 -14.85 7.31
CA ARG A 49 -6.11 -13.73 8.26
C ARG A 49 -5.24 -12.51 7.93
N ALA A 50 -4.41 -12.62 6.90
CA ALA A 50 -3.56 -11.58 6.36
C ALA A 50 -3.51 -11.78 4.85
N GLY A 51 -3.39 -10.69 4.09
CA GLY A 51 -3.50 -10.75 2.64
C GLY A 51 -3.29 -9.42 1.96
N TYR A 52 -3.07 -9.47 0.65
CA TYR A 52 -3.20 -8.32 -0.23
C TYR A 52 -4.29 -8.62 -1.26
N LEU A 53 -5.30 -7.77 -1.39
CA LEU A 53 -6.36 -7.91 -2.38
C LEU A 53 -6.32 -6.77 -3.40
N ARG A 54 -6.53 -7.12 -4.66
CA ARG A 54 -6.82 -6.16 -5.73
C ARG A 54 -8.32 -5.92 -5.76
N LEU A 55 -8.75 -4.69 -5.50
CA LEU A 55 -10.15 -4.30 -5.37
C LEU A 55 -10.79 -3.84 -6.68
N ASP A 56 -10.18 -4.20 -7.81
CA ASP A 56 -10.59 -3.78 -9.14
C ASP A 56 -12.07 -4.12 -9.38
N GLY A 57 -12.85 -3.09 -9.69
CA GLY A 57 -14.27 -3.22 -9.99
C GLY A 57 -15.22 -3.28 -8.78
N ALA A 58 -14.72 -3.14 -7.55
CA ALA A 58 -15.58 -3.02 -6.37
C ALA A 58 -16.38 -1.71 -6.39
N SER A 59 -17.70 -1.79 -6.24
CA SER A 59 -18.61 -0.65 -6.13
C SER A 59 -18.72 -0.24 -4.66
N LEU A 60 -18.52 1.05 -4.34
CA LEU A 60 -18.60 1.59 -2.98
C LEU A 60 -19.70 2.66 -2.91
N ALA A 61 -20.54 2.58 -1.87
CA ALA A 61 -21.60 3.55 -1.61
C ALA A 61 -21.92 3.61 -0.09
N PRO A 62 -21.38 4.58 0.66
CA PRO A 62 -20.45 5.63 0.20
C PRO A 62 -19.01 5.12 0.06
N LEU A 63 -18.20 5.87 -0.70
CA LEU A 63 -16.74 5.89 -0.54
C LEU A 63 -16.38 7.10 0.33
N ARG A 64 -15.59 6.87 1.39
CA ARG A 64 -14.99 7.93 2.20
C ARG A 64 -13.47 7.81 2.15
N TYR A 65 -12.79 8.91 1.88
CA TYR A 65 -11.36 8.88 1.60
C TYR A 65 -10.64 10.15 2.06
N VAL A 66 -9.32 10.07 2.12
CA VAL A 66 -8.42 11.21 2.34
C VAL A 66 -7.34 11.23 1.26
N MET A 67 -6.73 12.39 1.09
CA MET A 67 -5.59 12.61 0.23
C MET A 67 -4.42 13.18 1.07
N PRO A 68 -3.20 13.22 0.53
CA PRO A 68 -2.11 13.89 1.20
C PRO A 68 -2.43 15.37 1.35
N ALA A 69 -2.04 15.95 2.49
CA ALA A 69 -2.17 17.37 2.75
C ALA A 69 -0.94 17.90 3.50
N PRO A 70 -0.78 19.23 3.54
CA PRO A 70 0.25 19.82 4.37
C PRO A 70 0.12 19.43 5.85
N ALA A 71 1.25 19.28 6.53
CA ALA A 71 1.25 19.01 7.96
C ALA A 71 0.54 20.13 8.75
N PRO A 72 -0.21 19.81 9.81
CA PRO A 72 -1.02 20.78 10.55
C PRO A 72 -0.21 21.67 11.50
N GLY A 73 1.13 21.53 11.53
CA GLY A 73 2.01 22.31 12.41
C GLY A 73 2.20 21.72 13.82
N ASP A 74 1.78 20.49 14.06
CA ASP A 74 1.94 19.75 15.33
C ASP A 74 3.26 18.97 15.44
N GLY A 75 4.15 19.16 14.46
CA GLY A 75 5.44 18.50 14.33
C GLY A 75 5.46 17.35 13.33
N HIS A 76 4.34 16.88 12.78
CA HIS A 76 4.39 15.92 11.67
C HIS A 76 4.99 16.56 10.40
N ALA A 77 5.56 15.72 9.54
CA ALA A 77 6.17 16.17 8.28
C ALA A 77 5.19 16.17 7.10
N ALA A 78 4.17 15.32 7.17
CA ALA A 78 3.08 15.20 6.21
C ALA A 78 1.80 14.83 6.99
N TRP A 79 0.62 15.02 6.39
CA TRP A 79 -0.65 14.67 7.01
C TRP A 79 -1.70 14.26 5.98
N TYR A 80 -2.85 13.83 6.48
CA TYR A 80 -4.04 13.61 5.66
C TYR A 80 -4.87 14.88 5.55
N SER A 81 -5.54 15.05 4.43
CA SER A 81 -6.57 16.06 4.23
C SER A 81 -7.74 15.86 5.20
N GLN A 82 -8.71 16.78 5.16
CA GLN A 82 -10.06 16.44 5.60
C GLN A 82 -10.58 15.20 4.84
N ALA A 83 -11.51 14.47 5.45
CA ALA A 83 -12.22 13.40 4.76
C ALA A 83 -13.13 13.98 3.67
N TYR A 84 -13.20 13.28 2.54
CA TYR A 84 -14.10 13.53 1.44
C TYR A 84 -15.07 12.36 1.31
N ASP A 85 -16.28 12.65 0.85
CA ASP A 85 -17.34 11.68 0.65
C ASP A 85 -17.74 11.65 -0.83
N LEU A 86 -17.81 10.45 -1.42
CA LEU A 86 -18.48 10.19 -2.68
C LEU A 86 -19.69 9.28 -2.43
N PRO A 87 -20.90 9.68 -2.88
CA PRO A 87 -22.11 8.93 -2.60
C PRO A 87 -22.08 7.54 -3.22
N ASP A 88 -21.54 7.43 -4.42
CA ASP A 88 -21.31 6.19 -5.14
C ASP A 88 -20.06 6.32 -6.03
N THR A 89 -19.28 5.25 -6.10
CA THR A 89 -18.24 5.12 -7.12
C THR A 89 -17.87 3.67 -7.34
N ARG A 90 -17.03 3.43 -8.34
CA ARG A 90 -16.46 2.11 -8.63
C ARG A 90 -14.96 2.21 -8.70
N ILE A 91 -14.27 1.34 -7.95
CA ILE A 91 -12.83 1.21 -8.00
C ILE A 91 -12.44 0.74 -9.39
N GLN A 92 -11.57 1.49 -10.06
CA GLN A 92 -10.94 1.08 -11.31
C GLN A 92 -9.78 0.14 -11.00
N GLN A 93 -8.88 0.57 -10.11
CA GLN A 93 -7.79 -0.25 -9.58
C GLN A 93 -7.59 0.07 -8.11
N GLY A 94 -7.40 -0.94 -7.27
CA GLY A 94 -7.22 -0.72 -5.84
C GLY A 94 -6.39 -1.81 -5.20
N GLY A 95 -5.62 -1.46 -4.18
CA GLY A 95 -4.76 -2.36 -3.46
C GLY A 95 -4.99 -2.25 -1.97
N ALA A 96 -5.30 -3.36 -1.31
CA ALA A 96 -5.62 -3.40 0.11
C ALA A 96 -4.83 -4.47 0.85
N HIS A 97 -4.08 -4.05 1.87
CA HIS A 97 -3.48 -4.97 2.84
C HIS A 97 -4.44 -5.23 3.99
N LEU A 98 -4.65 -6.50 4.33
CA LEU A 98 -5.27 -6.92 5.59
C LEU A 98 -4.18 -7.25 6.62
N GLY A 99 -4.19 -6.53 7.73
CA GLY A 99 -3.34 -6.76 8.89
C GLY A 99 -4.12 -6.60 10.20
N GLN A 100 -3.42 -6.19 11.25
CA GLN A 100 -4.03 -5.96 12.56
C GLN A 100 -3.64 -4.62 13.16
N ARG A 101 -4.54 -4.02 13.93
CA ARG A 101 -4.28 -2.90 14.84
C ARG A 101 -4.94 -3.21 16.18
N ASP A 102 -4.19 -3.11 17.27
CA ASP A 102 -4.68 -3.40 18.62
C ASP A 102 -5.37 -4.79 18.75
N GLY A 103 -4.84 -5.78 18.03
CA GLY A 103 -5.38 -7.15 17.98
C GLY A 103 -6.66 -7.32 17.16
N GLN A 104 -7.17 -6.26 16.53
CA GLN A 104 -8.34 -6.30 15.65
C GLN A 104 -7.91 -6.24 14.17
N PRO A 105 -8.72 -6.81 13.25
CA PRO A 105 -8.51 -6.63 11.81
C PRO A 105 -8.43 -5.16 11.43
N PHE A 106 -7.46 -4.81 10.60
CA PHE A 106 -7.27 -3.45 10.10
C PHE A 106 -6.87 -3.52 8.62
N VAL A 107 -7.44 -2.64 7.80
CA VAL A 107 -7.18 -2.59 6.36
C VAL A 107 -6.57 -1.25 5.99
N HIS A 108 -5.47 -1.29 5.24
CA HIS A 108 -4.90 -0.11 4.58
C HIS A 108 -5.09 -0.27 3.07
N CYS A 109 -5.74 0.70 2.45
CA CYS A 109 -6.15 0.62 1.05
C CYS A 109 -5.93 1.95 0.34
N HIS A 110 -5.25 1.90 -0.81
CA HIS A 110 -5.27 2.99 -1.79
C HIS A 110 -6.02 2.52 -3.03
N ALA A 111 -6.83 3.41 -3.61
CA ALA A 111 -7.61 3.10 -4.79
C ALA A 111 -7.66 4.27 -5.75
N LEU A 112 -7.72 3.94 -7.04
CA LEU A 112 -8.11 4.78 -8.16
C LEU A 112 -9.56 4.39 -8.53
N TRP A 113 -10.46 5.36 -8.66
CA TRP A 113 -11.85 5.12 -9.05
C TRP A 113 -12.23 5.87 -10.34
N HIS A 114 -13.45 5.61 -10.84
CA HIS A 114 -13.97 6.26 -12.04
C HIS A 114 -13.95 7.79 -11.90
N ASP A 115 -13.80 8.50 -13.03
CA ASP A 115 -13.53 9.94 -13.09
C ASP A 115 -12.15 10.36 -12.51
N GLN A 116 -11.22 9.39 -12.42
CA GLN A 116 -9.81 9.56 -12.09
C GLN A 116 -9.50 10.12 -10.70
N GLY A 117 -10.40 9.99 -9.73
CA GLY A 117 -10.06 10.26 -8.33
C GLY A 117 -9.20 9.15 -7.72
N MET A 118 -8.29 9.51 -6.82
CA MET A 118 -7.45 8.56 -6.08
C MET A 118 -7.23 9.04 -4.66
N GLY A 119 -7.01 8.11 -3.73
CA GLY A 119 -6.58 8.45 -2.39
C GLY A 119 -6.47 7.24 -1.48
N HIS A 120 -6.33 7.53 -0.20
CA HIS A 120 -6.41 6.56 0.88
C HIS A 120 -7.87 6.33 1.26
N VAL A 121 -8.32 5.09 1.14
CA VAL A 121 -9.71 4.71 1.43
C VAL A 121 -9.88 4.46 2.92
N LEU A 122 -10.80 5.19 3.54
CA LEU A 122 -11.21 4.96 4.93
C LEU A 122 -12.12 3.73 4.97
N CYS A 123 -11.51 2.54 5.08
CA CYS A 123 -12.17 1.25 4.85
C CYS A 123 -13.28 0.91 5.85
N ASP A 124 -13.20 1.42 7.08
CA ASP A 124 -14.25 1.26 8.09
C ASP A 124 -15.45 2.20 7.86
N GLU A 125 -15.28 3.23 7.03
CA GLU A 125 -16.32 4.22 6.72
C GLU A 125 -16.82 4.14 5.28
N SER A 126 -16.22 3.25 4.46
CA SER A 126 -16.62 2.97 3.09
C SER A 126 -17.38 1.64 3.02
N VAL A 127 -18.52 1.62 2.34
CA VAL A 127 -19.43 0.46 2.31
C VAL A 127 -19.45 -0.16 0.92
N LEU A 128 -19.29 -1.48 0.85
CA LEU A 128 -19.40 -2.22 -0.40
C LEU A 128 -20.87 -2.25 -0.86
N ALA A 129 -21.14 -1.69 -2.04
CA ALA A 129 -22.50 -1.54 -2.55
C ALA A 129 -23.05 -2.84 -3.18
N GLU A 130 -22.18 -3.65 -3.76
CA GLU A 130 -22.52 -4.85 -4.52
C GLU A 130 -21.58 -6.00 -4.18
N ASP A 131 -22.11 -7.23 -4.19
CA ASP A 131 -21.28 -8.42 -4.05
C ASP A 131 -20.26 -8.45 -5.19
N VAL A 132 -18.99 -8.67 -4.87
CA VAL A 132 -17.91 -8.73 -5.87
C VAL A 132 -16.92 -9.83 -5.56
N THR A 133 -16.50 -10.57 -6.58
CA THR A 133 -15.36 -11.49 -6.47
C THR A 133 -14.08 -10.75 -6.84
N VAL A 134 -13.16 -10.64 -5.90
CA VAL A 134 -11.83 -10.03 -6.11
C VAL A 134 -10.72 -11.08 -6.10
N GLN A 135 -9.54 -10.69 -6.54
CA GLN A 135 -8.35 -11.55 -6.57
C GLN A 135 -7.25 -10.96 -5.70
N GLY A 136 -6.29 -11.78 -5.31
CA GLY A 136 -5.11 -11.32 -4.58
C GLY A 136 -4.32 -12.48 -4.01
N TRP A 137 -3.74 -12.27 -2.83
CA TRP A 137 -2.92 -13.25 -2.14
C TRP A 137 -3.30 -13.37 -0.68
N GLY A 138 -3.57 -14.60 -0.25
CA GLY A 138 -3.60 -14.96 1.16
C GLY A 138 -2.19 -15.20 1.67
N LEU A 139 -1.88 -14.68 2.87
CA LEU A 139 -0.54 -14.77 3.46
C LEU A 139 -0.50 -15.71 4.66
N THR A 140 0.56 -16.53 4.72
CA THR A 140 0.92 -17.30 5.92
C THR A 140 2.38 -17.10 6.29
N GLY A 141 2.65 -17.24 7.59
CA GLY A 141 3.96 -17.09 8.21
C GLY A 141 4.48 -15.66 8.38
N ALA A 142 3.78 -14.67 7.83
CA ALA A 142 3.88 -13.29 8.26
C ALA A 142 2.53 -12.57 8.15
N GLY A 143 2.38 -11.47 8.87
CA GLY A 143 1.26 -10.54 8.74
C GLY A 143 1.69 -9.13 9.12
N LEU A 144 0.90 -8.14 8.74
CA LEU A 144 1.13 -6.75 9.12
C LEU A 144 0.49 -6.43 10.47
N VAL A 145 1.23 -5.74 11.34
CA VAL A 145 0.72 -5.20 12.60
C VAL A 145 1.00 -3.71 12.64
N ALA A 146 -0.03 -2.92 12.85
CA ALA A 146 0.04 -1.47 12.94
C ALA A 146 0.62 -1.08 14.31
N GLN A 147 1.75 -0.37 14.30
CA GLN A 147 2.51 -0.01 15.50
C GLN A 147 3.01 1.44 15.44
N PRO A 148 3.15 2.14 16.58
CA PRO A 148 3.76 3.45 16.62
C PRO A 148 5.18 3.43 16.02
N ASP A 149 5.45 4.37 15.12
CA ASP A 149 6.75 4.56 14.50
C ASP A 149 7.44 5.79 15.08
N ALA A 150 8.61 5.59 15.67
CA ALA A 150 9.33 6.66 16.36
C ALA A 150 9.85 7.74 15.40
N GLU A 151 10.20 7.40 14.14
CA GLU A 151 10.75 8.35 13.17
C GLU A 151 9.64 9.31 12.70
N THR A 152 8.53 8.77 12.23
CA THR A 152 7.45 9.55 11.61
C THR A 152 6.38 10.04 12.59
N ARG A 153 6.29 9.43 13.78
CA ARG A 153 5.21 9.58 14.78
C ARG A 153 3.83 9.07 14.33
N PHE A 154 3.74 8.41 13.18
CA PHE A 154 2.54 7.70 12.75
C PHE A 154 2.46 6.31 13.36
N THR A 155 1.25 5.75 13.41
CA THR A 155 1.05 4.31 13.58
C THR A 155 1.07 3.66 12.20
N LEU A 156 2.05 2.80 11.93
CA LEU A 156 2.32 2.24 10.60
C LEU A 156 2.31 0.72 10.63
N PHE A 157 1.90 0.10 9.52
CA PHE A 157 2.01 -1.35 9.37
C PHE A 157 3.46 -1.81 9.33
N ARG A 158 3.76 -2.84 10.11
CA ARG A 158 5.06 -3.53 10.11
C ARG A 158 4.89 -5.04 9.98
N PRO A 159 5.68 -5.71 9.14
CA PRO A 159 5.61 -7.14 9.02
C PRO A 159 6.13 -7.81 10.30
N HIS A 160 5.38 -8.79 10.79
CA HIS A 160 5.77 -9.64 11.90
C HIS A 160 5.74 -11.09 11.42
N ALA A 161 6.78 -11.85 11.79
CA ALA A 161 6.78 -13.28 11.59
C ALA A 161 5.67 -13.91 12.45
N ALA A 162 4.90 -14.82 11.84
CA ALA A 162 3.93 -15.66 12.51
C ALA A 162 4.50 -17.09 12.63
N SER A 163 3.63 -18.10 12.68
CA SER A 163 4.05 -19.50 12.61
C SER A 163 4.89 -19.77 11.36
N ALA A 164 5.85 -20.70 11.42
CA ALA A 164 6.74 -20.95 10.28
C ALA A 164 5.94 -21.25 8.99
N PRO A 165 6.16 -20.52 7.88
CA PRO A 165 5.43 -20.78 6.65
C PRO A 165 5.87 -22.11 6.04
N LYS A 166 4.97 -22.80 5.33
CA LYS A 166 5.28 -24.05 4.62
C LYS A 166 6.36 -23.85 3.54
N GLN A 167 6.33 -22.69 2.88
CA GLN A 167 7.27 -22.29 1.85
C GLN A 167 7.53 -20.78 1.97
N ARG A 168 8.70 -20.31 1.53
CA ARG A 168 9.05 -18.89 1.53
C ARG A 168 9.00 -18.36 0.10
N THR A 169 7.78 -18.18 -0.41
CA THR A 169 7.53 -17.74 -1.80
C THR A 169 7.39 -16.23 -1.94
N ALA A 170 7.35 -15.50 -0.83
CA ALA A 170 7.17 -14.06 -0.84
C ALA A 170 7.92 -13.37 0.31
N LEU A 171 8.04 -12.05 0.19
CA LEU A 171 8.51 -11.14 1.23
C LEU A 171 7.42 -10.11 1.51
N LEU A 172 7.10 -9.93 2.79
CA LEU A 172 6.27 -8.84 3.26
C LEU A 172 7.18 -7.73 3.81
N ILE A 173 7.05 -6.53 3.24
CA ILE A 173 8.04 -5.47 3.36
C ILE A 173 7.34 -4.18 3.81
N THR A 174 7.93 -3.49 4.79
CA THR A 174 7.66 -2.08 5.07
C THR A 174 8.94 -1.28 4.84
N LEU A 175 8.93 -0.37 3.87
CA LEU A 175 10.00 0.58 3.63
C LEU A 175 9.78 1.87 4.43
N ARG A 176 10.87 2.39 5.00
CA ARG A 176 10.88 3.63 5.78
C ARG A 176 11.19 4.85 4.90
N PRO A 177 11.01 6.09 5.41
CA PRO A 177 11.21 7.32 4.65
C PRO A 177 12.57 7.48 3.94
N ASN A 178 12.66 8.43 3.02
CA ASN A 178 13.92 8.97 2.49
C ASN A 178 14.87 7.98 1.78
N GLN A 179 14.39 6.80 1.40
CA GLN A 179 15.07 5.88 0.48
C GLN A 179 14.28 5.76 -0.83
N ASP A 180 14.98 5.53 -1.93
CA ASP A 180 14.33 5.32 -3.24
C ASP A 180 13.60 3.97 -3.24
N ILE A 181 12.29 3.98 -3.51
CA ILE A 181 11.46 2.77 -3.46
C ILE A 181 11.96 1.67 -4.42
N GLY A 182 12.29 2.04 -5.66
CA GLY A 182 12.72 1.07 -6.67
C GLY A 182 14.07 0.44 -6.33
N SER A 183 15.03 1.27 -5.90
CA SER A 183 16.36 0.80 -5.49
C SER A 183 16.29 -0.07 -4.24
N ALA A 184 15.50 0.32 -3.23
CA ALA A 184 15.33 -0.46 -2.02
C ALA A 184 14.73 -1.84 -2.31
N LEU A 185 13.66 -1.93 -3.11
CA LEU A 185 13.05 -3.21 -3.48
C LEU A 185 13.99 -4.09 -4.31
N ARG A 186 14.74 -3.52 -5.24
CA ARG A 186 15.77 -4.25 -6.00
C ARG A 186 16.82 -4.84 -5.07
N ASP A 187 17.34 -4.05 -4.13
CA ASP A 187 18.38 -4.48 -3.21
C ASP A 187 17.85 -5.57 -2.26
N ILE A 188 16.62 -5.45 -1.75
CA ILE A 188 15.95 -6.51 -0.97
C ILE A 188 15.80 -7.79 -1.80
N ALA A 189 15.36 -7.71 -3.06
CA ALA A 189 15.22 -8.88 -3.92
C ALA A 189 16.56 -9.60 -4.12
N ARG A 190 17.65 -8.85 -4.35
CA ARG A 190 19.01 -9.38 -4.47
C ARG A 190 19.45 -10.06 -3.17
N ASP A 191 19.28 -9.39 -2.04
CA ASP A 191 19.75 -9.87 -0.72
C ASP A 191 18.98 -11.14 -0.29
N HIS A 192 17.74 -11.31 -0.76
CA HIS A 192 16.92 -12.52 -0.59
C HIS A 192 16.99 -13.51 -1.76
N GLN A 193 17.91 -13.32 -2.70
CA GLN A 193 18.14 -14.21 -3.85
C GLN A 193 16.90 -14.44 -4.73
N MET A 194 16.01 -13.45 -4.82
CA MET A 194 14.85 -13.48 -5.71
C MET A 194 15.19 -12.88 -7.06
N ALA A 195 15.48 -13.74 -8.04
CA ALA A 195 15.87 -13.34 -9.39
C ALA A 195 14.75 -12.62 -10.16
N GLY A 196 13.50 -12.96 -9.87
CA GLY A 196 12.33 -12.31 -10.43
C GLY A 196 11.14 -12.37 -9.48
N ALA A 197 10.36 -11.30 -9.46
CA ALA A 197 9.20 -11.19 -8.58
C ALA A 197 8.11 -10.29 -9.16
N CYS A 198 6.87 -10.54 -8.80
CA CYS A 198 5.75 -9.60 -8.86
C CYS A 198 5.77 -8.72 -7.60
N VAL A 199 5.43 -7.44 -7.76
CA VAL A 199 5.42 -6.45 -6.67
C VAL A 199 4.04 -5.80 -6.59
N GLU A 200 3.37 -6.02 -5.47
CA GLU A 200 2.13 -5.36 -5.10
C GLU A 200 2.38 -4.40 -3.94
N GLY A 201 1.64 -3.31 -3.85
CA GLY A 201 1.78 -2.46 -2.68
C GLY A 201 1.18 -1.08 -2.82
N ILE A 202 1.23 -0.38 -1.69
CA ILE A 202 0.75 0.98 -1.49
C ILE A 202 1.76 1.74 -0.63
N GLY A 203 1.65 3.06 -0.58
CA GLY A 203 2.51 3.87 0.27
C GLY A 203 2.46 5.34 -0.09
N SER A 204 3.48 6.08 0.31
CA SER A 204 3.60 7.49 0.00
C SER A 204 5.01 7.87 -0.48
N LEU A 205 5.10 8.90 -1.32
CA LEU A 205 6.36 9.40 -1.87
C LEU A 205 6.56 10.92 -1.66
N VAL A 206 7.81 11.37 -1.58
CA VAL A 206 8.18 12.80 -1.51
C VAL A 206 8.11 13.40 -2.91
N GLY A 207 6.87 13.70 -3.32
CA GLY A 207 6.52 13.93 -4.71
C GLY A 207 6.67 12.66 -5.55
N THR A 208 6.30 12.75 -6.82
CA THR A 208 6.35 11.61 -7.73
C THR A 208 6.99 12.01 -9.04
N VAL A 209 8.01 11.26 -9.47
CA VAL A 209 8.75 11.51 -10.70
C VAL A 209 8.61 10.31 -11.62
N PHE A 210 7.95 10.51 -12.75
CA PHE A 210 7.76 9.50 -13.77
C PHE A 210 8.83 9.55 -14.87
N GLU A 211 8.94 8.49 -15.66
CA GLU A 211 9.80 8.45 -16.84
C GLU A 211 9.30 9.39 -17.94
N ALA A 212 8.02 9.25 -18.31
CA ALA A 212 7.41 9.89 -19.48
C ALA A 212 6.18 10.77 -19.17
N ALA A 213 5.67 10.78 -17.93
CA ALA A 213 4.52 11.58 -17.51
C ALA A 213 4.94 12.81 -16.68
N PRO A 214 4.11 13.87 -16.60
CA PRO A 214 4.32 14.96 -15.66
C PRO A 214 4.46 14.44 -14.22
N GLY A 215 5.47 14.92 -13.50
CA GLY A 215 5.63 14.60 -12.09
C GLY A 215 4.64 15.35 -11.20
N LEU A 216 4.50 14.89 -9.97
CA LEU A 216 3.74 15.58 -8.92
C LEU A 216 4.71 16.38 -8.04
N ASP A 217 4.53 17.69 -8.01
CA ASP A 217 5.30 18.62 -7.17
C ASP A 217 4.62 18.91 -5.82
N SER A 218 4.16 17.84 -5.16
CA SER A 218 3.73 17.86 -3.75
C SER A 218 4.83 17.26 -2.89
N TYR A 219 5.09 17.78 -1.70
CA TYR A 219 6.13 17.18 -0.82
C TYR A 219 5.68 15.87 -0.16
N ALA A 220 4.39 15.52 -0.27
CA ALA A 220 3.85 14.20 0.04
C ALA A 220 2.80 13.82 -1.02
N THR A 221 2.79 12.56 -1.40
CA THR A 221 1.88 11.97 -2.39
C THR A 221 1.48 10.57 -1.92
N GLU A 222 0.26 10.12 -2.23
CA GLU A 222 -0.07 8.69 -2.11
C GLU A 222 0.37 7.94 -3.36
N LEU A 223 0.57 6.64 -3.20
CA LEU A 223 1.05 5.70 -4.20
C LEU A 223 0.22 4.42 -4.17
N LEU A 224 -0.20 3.96 -5.35
CA LEU A 224 -0.71 2.61 -5.58
C LEU A 224 0.12 1.97 -6.70
N ILE A 225 0.72 0.79 -6.44
CA ILE A 225 1.41 0.03 -7.47
C ILE A 225 0.35 -0.68 -8.33
N LEU A 226 0.30 -0.34 -9.63
CA LEU A 226 -0.65 -0.90 -10.59
C LEU A 226 -0.07 -2.14 -11.30
N ASP A 227 1.23 -2.09 -11.60
CA ASP A 227 2.00 -3.19 -12.17
C ASP A 227 3.46 -3.03 -11.76
N GLY A 228 3.92 -3.91 -10.87
CA GLY A 228 5.25 -3.89 -10.30
C GLY A 228 5.99 -5.20 -10.50
N GLY A 229 7.29 -5.14 -10.75
CA GLY A 229 8.09 -6.35 -10.84
C GLY A 229 9.60 -6.14 -10.72
N ILE A 230 10.27 -7.21 -10.29
CA ILE A 230 11.71 -7.38 -10.35
C ILE A 230 12.03 -8.32 -11.53
N ARG A 231 12.89 -7.88 -12.46
CA ARG A 231 13.36 -8.68 -13.60
C ARG A 231 14.78 -8.29 -13.94
N ASP A 232 15.64 -9.27 -14.19
CA ASP A 232 17.05 -9.07 -14.57
C ASP A 232 17.80 -8.10 -13.64
N GLY A 233 17.51 -8.17 -12.34
CA GLY A 233 18.10 -7.29 -11.32
C GLY A 233 17.64 -5.83 -11.38
N ALA A 234 16.58 -5.51 -12.11
CA ALA A 234 15.95 -4.19 -12.15
C ALA A 234 14.55 -4.23 -11.53
N CYS A 235 14.18 -3.14 -10.84
CA CYS A 235 12.83 -2.91 -10.33
C CYS A 235 12.11 -1.93 -11.24
N ARG A 236 10.91 -2.29 -11.71
CA ARG A 236 10.04 -1.42 -12.49
C ARG A 236 8.67 -1.36 -11.84
N LEU A 237 8.19 -0.15 -11.57
CA LEU A 237 6.90 0.11 -10.93
C LEU A 237 6.09 1.07 -11.80
N HIS A 238 5.00 0.57 -12.39
CA HIS A 238 3.93 1.39 -12.93
C HIS A 238 2.92 1.66 -11.82
N VAL A 239 2.65 2.93 -11.55
CA VAL A 239 1.91 3.34 -10.36
C VAL A 239 0.89 4.42 -10.70
N ALA A 240 -0.15 4.53 -9.88
CA ALA A 240 -0.95 5.73 -9.74
C ALA A 240 -0.44 6.53 -8.54
N SER A 241 -0.51 7.86 -8.62
CA SER A 241 -0.14 8.76 -7.53
C SER A 241 -1.00 10.01 -7.52
N VAL A 242 -1.26 10.54 -6.32
CA VAL A 242 -2.06 11.75 -6.09
C VAL A 242 -1.37 12.69 -5.11
N GLY A 243 -1.40 13.99 -5.41
CA GLY A 243 -0.83 15.06 -4.58
C GLY A 243 -1.88 15.88 -3.84
N PHE A 244 -1.48 17.03 -3.31
CA PHE A 244 -2.33 17.89 -2.48
C PHE A 244 -3.50 18.54 -3.23
N ASP A 245 -3.32 18.75 -4.53
CA ASP A 245 -4.34 19.35 -5.40
C ASP A 245 -5.37 18.33 -5.90
N GLY A 246 -5.24 17.06 -5.50
CA GLY A 246 -6.08 15.95 -5.96
C GLY A 246 -5.83 15.54 -7.41
N SER A 247 -4.83 16.11 -8.09
CA SER A 247 -4.46 15.68 -9.43
C SER A 247 -3.84 14.28 -9.37
N VAL A 248 -4.36 13.40 -10.21
CA VAL A 248 -3.88 12.02 -10.30
C VAL A 248 -3.02 11.86 -11.54
N GLN A 249 -1.86 11.25 -11.37
CA GLN A 249 -0.95 10.89 -12.45
C GLN A 249 -0.64 9.40 -12.40
N GLN A 250 -0.51 8.79 -13.56
CA GLN A 250 -0.12 7.40 -13.71
C GLN A 250 1.10 7.29 -14.60
N GLY A 251 2.00 6.36 -14.26
CA GLY A 251 3.16 6.10 -15.10
C GLY A 251 4.23 5.29 -14.40
N VAL A 252 5.28 4.98 -15.16
CA VAL A 252 6.45 4.28 -14.64
C VAL A 252 7.29 5.24 -13.82
N LEU A 253 7.62 4.85 -12.59
CA LEU A 253 8.50 5.63 -11.73
C LEU A 253 9.92 5.71 -12.32
N ARG A 254 10.47 6.92 -12.38
CA ARG A 254 11.87 7.13 -12.77
C ARG A 254 12.81 6.58 -11.68
N ALA A 255 13.74 5.72 -12.08
CA ALA A 255 14.69 5.09 -11.16
C ALA A 255 15.53 6.12 -10.37
N GLY A 256 15.71 5.89 -9.06
CA GLY A 256 16.56 6.71 -8.19
C GLY A 256 16.01 8.09 -7.83
N ARG A 257 14.72 8.35 -8.10
CA ARG A 257 14.09 9.67 -7.97
C ARG A 257 12.91 9.73 -7.02
N ASN A 258 12.45 8.60 -6.49
CA ASN A 258 11.17 8.49 -5.79
C ASN A 258 11.38 8.03 -4.35
N ALA A 259 11.55 8.99 -3.44
CA ALA A 259 11.76 8.72 -2.02
C ALA A 259 10.44 8.32 -1.37
N VAL A 260 10.46 7.29 -0.54
CA VAL A 260 9.36 7.03 0.39
C VAL A 260 9.14 8.25 1.30
N CYS A 261 7.90 8.72 1.41
CA CYS A 261 7.54 9.83 2.29
C CYS A 261 7.34 9.34 3.72
N VAL A 262 6.25 8.63 4.01
CA VAL A 262 5.97 8.10 5.36
C VAL A 262 6.29 6.60 5.42
N THR A 263 5.75 5.82 4.48
CA THR A 263 5.92 4.37 4.43
C THR A 263 5.64 3.85 3.02
N ALA A 264 6.15 2.66 2.69
CA ALA A 264 5.62 1.85 1.60
C ALA A 264 5.48 0.40 2.05
N GLU A 265 4.27 -0.15 1.89
CA GLU A 265 3.87 -1.49 2.31
C GLU A 265 3.76 -2.37 1.08
N VAL A 266 4.68 -3.31 0.96
CA VAL A 266 4.92 -4.05 -0.28
C VAL A 266 4.86 -5.55 -0.01
N LEU A 267 4.14 -6.26 -0.88
CA LEU A 267 4.20 -7.71 -1.01
C LEU A 267 4.99 -8.02 -2.28
N MET A 268 6.14 -8.69 -2.12
CA MET A 268 6.98 -9.13 -3.23
C MET A 268 6.88 -10.65 -3.35
N ILE A 269 6.38 -11.16 -4.47
CA ILE A 269 6.09 -12.58 -4.69
C ILE A 269 7.04 -13.13 -5.74
N ALA A 270 7.79 -14.19 -5.43
CA ALA A 270 8.69 -14.83 -6.38
C ALA A 270 7.92 -15.41 -7.58
N ASN A 271 8.53 -15.32 -8.77
CA ASN A 271 8.01 -15.93 -10.01
C ASN A 271 8.20 -17.44 -10.05
#